data_AF-A0A7Y2TH11-F1
#
_entry.id   AF-A0A7Y2TH11-F1
#
_cell.length_a   1.000
_cell.length_b   1.000
_cell.length_c   1.000
_cell.angle_alpha   90.00
_cell.angle_beta   90.00
_cell.angle_gamma   90.00
#
_symmetry.space_group_name_H-M   'P 1'
#
loop_
_entity.id
_entity.type
_entity.pdbx_description
1 polymer ?
#
loop_
_entity_poly.entity_id
_entity_poly.type
_entity_poly.pdbx_seq_one_letter_code
_entity_poly.pdbx_strand_id
1 'polypeptide(L)'
;MNSILLKLFFAVGFSFFALVSFGQDTASSETYDIVYLKDGGVLWGEIKSFDEPSGLLVFEDRAGRVYSLGREEYKYFRENQVITKKTKRPKVIHPRKVEDFEFSLGFGWTSIEGPSYEYSDSNSSLSSSFSYIPIVVKIAGGKHLNATHFVGGTAEFSIVSSLSNYLNAGLRYIYTFDSEKRNALLYLPIEAKYFAMKATEDVYALVETESFNMNLNSLGLSLGTGVQFNRPNMRSFSLEAKVTKHFPSDLEVSDMPTSVNYSVGEASLFSGSLVFLYNL
;
A
#
# COMPACT_ATOMS: atom_id res chain seq x y z
N MET A 1 -25.66 3.47 -1.25
CA MET A 1 -24.47 2.59 -1.26
C MET A 1 -23.50 3.13 -0.23
N ASN A 2 -23.28 2.44 0.90
CA ASN A 2 -22.50 2.97 2.03
C ASN A 2 -21.12 3.44 1.57
N SER A 3 -20.77 4.69 1.88
CA SER A 3 -19.49 5.32 1.47
C SER A 3 -18.28 4.46 1.88
N ILE A 4 -18.42 3.69 2.96
CA ILE A 4 -17.45 2.74 3.51
C ILE A 4 -17.15 1.60 2.55
N LEU A 5 -18.17 0.99 1.91
CA LEU A 5 -17.98 -0.11 0.96
C LEU A 5 -17.24 0.36 -0.30
N LEU A 6 -17.52 1.60 -0.74
CA LEU A 6 -16.82 2.23 -1.86
C LEU A 6 -15.36 2.57 -1.50
N LYS A 7 -15.12 3.12 -0.30
CA LYS A 7 -13.76 3.40 0.23
C LYS A 7 -12.95 2.11 0.37
N LEU A 8 -13.55 1.02 0.87
CA LEU A 8 -12.91 -0.29 1.00
C LEU A 8 -12.56 -0.88 -0.38
N PHE A 9 -13.49 -0.79 -1.33
CA PHE A 9 -13.28 -1.26 -2.70
C PHE A 9 -12.15 -0.50 -3.39
N PHE A 10 -12.05 0.82 -3.19
CA PHE A 10 -10.94 1.62 -3.71
C PHE A 10 -9.60 1.29 -3.05
N ALA A 11 -9.56 1.10 -1.72
CA ALA A 11 -8.33 0.76 -1.01
C ALA A 11 -7.79 -0.63 -1.39
N VAL A 12 -8.68 -1.62 -1.50
CA VAL A 12 -8.34 -2.98 -1.98
C VAL A 12 -7.93 -2.93 -3.45
N GLY A 13 -8.69 -2.22 -4.30
CA GLY A 13 -8.39 -2.04 -5.72
C GLY A 13 -7.05 -1.36 -5.98
N PHE A 14 -6.72 -0.30 -5.24
CA PHE A 14 -5.44 0.41 -5.33
C PHE A 14 -4.27 -0.50 -4.92
N SER A 15 -4.44 -1.32 -3.89
CA SER A 15 -3.43 -2.27 -3.43
C SER A 15 -3.15 -3.36 -4.47
N PHE A 16 -4.19 -3.83 -5.19
CA PHE A 16 -4.01 -4.74 -6.33
C PHE A 16 -3.34 -4.06 -7.53
N PHE A 17 -3.64 -2.79 -7.81
CA PHE A 17 -3.03 -2.04 -8.91
C PHE A 17 -1.52 -1.81 -8.68
N ALA A 18 -1.13 -1.50 -7.44
CA ALA A 18 0.28 -1.35 -7.07
C ALA A 18 1.10 -2.62 -7.35
N LEU A 19 0.52 -3.82 -7.22
CA LEU A 19 1.22 -5.08 -7.53
C LEU A 19 1.50 -5.27 -9.04
N VAL A 20 0.67 -4.68 -9.92
CA VAL A 20 0.81 -4.81 -11.37
C VAL A 20 1.84 -3.81 -11.91
N SER A 21 1.92 -2.60 -11.36
CA SER A 21 2.76 -1.51 -11.89
C SER A 21 4.26 -1.61 -11.54
N PHE A 22 4.67 -2.41 -10.56
CA PHE A 22 6.09 -2.55 -10.18
C PHE A 22 6.82 -3.76 -10.83
N GLY A 23 6.22 -4.34 -11.87
CA GLY A 23 6.93 -5.20 -12.82
C GLY A 23 7.69 -4.36 -13.85
N GLN A 24 8.77 -3.67 -13.45
CA GLN A 24 9.66 -3.02 -14.42
C GLN A 24 10.48 -4.08 -15.18
N ASP A 25 9.92 -4.58 -16.29
CA ASP A 25 10.70 -5.24 -17.33
C ASP A 25 11.54 -4.15 -18.02
N THR A 26 12.85 -4.16 -17.80
CA THR A 26 13.76 -3.28 -18.56
C THR A 26 13.97 -3.90 -19.95
N ALA A 27 13.65 -3.15 -21.00
CA ALA A 27 13.93 -3.53 -22.36
C ALA A 27 15.41 -3.30 -22.66
N SER A 28 16.16 -4.33 -23.08
CA SER A 28 17.47 -4.15 -23.68
C SER A 28 17.33 -4.24 -25.20
N SER A 29 17.80 -3.22 -25.91
CA SER A 29 17.95 -3.28 -27.36
C SER A 29 19.27 -3.96 -27.70
N GLU A 30 19.21 -5.05 -28.46
CA GLU A 30 20.39 -5.68 -29.05
C GLU A 30 20.27 -5.57 -30.58
N THR A 31 21.36 -5.18 -31.22
CA THR A 31 21.45 -5.01 -32.68
C THR A 31 21.95 -6.31 -33.30
N TYR A 32 21.25 -6.80 -34.31
CA TYR A 32 21.61 -8.03 -35.02
C TYR A 32 21.54 -7.85 -36.52
N ASP A 33 22.37 -8.60 -37.23
CA ASP A 33 22.16 -8.86 -38.64
C ASP A 33 21.23 -10.07 -38.78
N ILE A 34 20.32 -9.99 -39.74
CA ILE A 34 19.31 -11.01 -40.01
C ILE A 34 19.47 -11.52 -41.43
N VAL A 35 19.63 -12.82 -41.59
CA VAL A 35 19.66 -13.50 -42.89
C VAL A 35 18.38 -14.29 -43.07
N TYR A 36 17.65 -13.99 -44.14
CA TYR A 36 16.43 -14.72 -44.52
C TYR A 36 16.78 -15.77 -45.57
N LEU A 37 16.64 -17.04 -45.22
CA LEU A 37 16.93 -18.18 -46.08
C LEU A 37 15.80 -18.42 -47.10
N LYS A 38 16.11 -19.06 -48.23
CA LYS A 38 15.09 -19.35 -49.27
C LYS A 38 14.12 -20.44 -48.86
N ASP A 39 14.51 -21.32 -47.95
CA ASP A 39 13.66 -22.36 -47.37
C ASP A 39 12.67 -21.82 -46.31
N GLY A 40 12.73 -20.52 -46.00
CA GLY A 40 11.91 -19.86 -44.99
C GLY A 40 12.56 -19.76 -43.62
N GLY A 41 13.77 -20.30 -43.44
CA GLY A 41 14.56 -20.14 -42.21
C GLY A 41 15.03 -18.69 -42.00
N VAL A 42 15.26 -18.33 -40.74
CA VAL A 42 15.78 -17.00 -40.36
C VAL A 42 16.94 -17.18 -39.38
N LEU A 43 18.10 -16.67 -39.75
CA LEU A 43 19.30 -16.67 -38.91
C LEU A 43 19.50 -15.29 -38.29
N TRP A 44 19.89 -15.27 -37.02
CA TRP A 44 20.10 -14.06 -36.21
C TRP A 44 21.52 -14.09 -35.64
N GLY A 45 22.26 -12.99 -35.79
CA GLY A 45 23.70 -13.01 -35.54
C GLY A 45 24.43 -11.82 -36.15
N GLU A 46 25.64 -12.05 -36.66
CA GLU A 46 26.52 -11.05 -37.25
C GLU A 46 27.05 -11.53 -38.61
N ILE A 47 26.99 -10.66 -39.63
CA ILE A 47 27.62 -10.91 -40.92
C ILE A 47 29.11 -10.58 -40.78
N LYS A 48 29.98 -11.59 -40.93
CA LYS A 48 31.43 -11.42 -40.80
C LYS A 48 32.07 -10.96 -42.09
N SER A 49 31.58 -11.45 -43.22
CA SER A 49 32.04 -11.03 -44.54
C SER A 49 31.02 -11.36 -45.61
N PHE A 50 30.95 -10.51 -46.63
CA PHE A 50 30.13 -10.74 -47.81
C PHE A 50 30.96 -10.47 -49.06
N ASP A 51 31.07 -11.47 -49.93
CA ASP A 51 31.73 -11.33 -51.24
C ASP A 51 30.68 -11.11 -52.32
N GLU A 52 30.53 -9.87 -52.77
CA GLU A 52 29.50 -9.48 -53.75
C GLU A 52 29.57 -10.26 -55.08
N PRO A 53 30.75 -10.53 -55.68
CA PRO A 53 30.84 -11.23 -56.96
C PRO A 53 30.43 -12.71 -56.89
N SER A 54 30.81 -13.45 -55.84
CA SER A 54 30.40 -14.85 -55.67
C SER A 54 29.06 -15.01 -54.96
N GLY A 55 28.61 -13.96 -54.26
CA GLY A 55 27.45 -13.97 -53.40
C GLY A 55 27.63 -14.80 -52.13
N LEU A 56 28.88 -15.17 -51.77
CA LEU A 56 29.20 -15.92 -50.58
C LEU A 56 29.08 -15.04 -49.33
N LEU A 57 28.31 -15.51 -48.36
CA LEU A 57 28.04 -14.82 -47.09
C LEU A 57 28.57 -15.67 -45.92
N VAL A 58 29.45 -15.10 -45.10
CA VAL A 58 29.91 -15.73 -43.85
C VAL A 58 29.16 -15.09 -42.69
N PHE A 59 28.43 -15.92 -41.94
CA PHE A 59 27.53 -15.49 -40.88
C PHE A 59 27.79 -16.26 -39.59
N GLU A 60 27.92 -15.57 -38.47
CA GLU A 60 28.02 -16.18 -37.13
C GLU A 60 26.71 -16.00 -36.37
N ASP A 61 26.09 -17.09 -35.93
CA ASP A 61 24.86 -17.03 -35.16
C ASP A 61 25.08 -16.73 -33.67
N ARG A 62 23.99 -16.53 -32.93
CA ARG A 62 24.02 -16.26 -31.48
C ARG A 62 24.65 -17.37 -30.62
N ALA A 63 24.79 -18.58 -31.15
CA ALA A 63 25.41 -19.70 -30.46
C ALA A 63 26.91 -19.82 -30.80
N GLY A 64 27.48 -18.88 -31.58
CA GLY A 64 28.87 -18.90 -32.03
C GLY A 64 29.11 -19.89 -33.18
N ARG A 65 28.06 -20.34 -33.86
CA ARG A 65 28.19 -21.24 -35.02
C ARG A 65 28.36 -20.40 -36.27
N VAL A 66 29.38 -20.74 -37.06
CA VAL A 66 29.70 -20.04 -38.31
C VAL A 66 29.12 -20.81 -39.49
N TYR A 67 28.43 -20.09 -40.37
CA TYR A 67 27.82 -20.57 -41.59
C TYR A 67 28.47 -19.87 -42.78
N SER A 68 28.80 -20.63 -43.81
CA SER A 68 29.16 -20.10 -45.12
C SER A 68 28.00 -20.39 -46.06
N LEU A 69 27.25 -19.35 -46.43
CA LEU A 69 26.03 -19.45 -47.21
C LEU A 69 26.28 -18.97 -48.64
N GLY A 70 25.98 -19.81 -49.62
CA GLY A 70 25.98 -19.45 -51.03
C GLY A 70 24.76 -18.61 -51.42
N ARG A 71 24.81 -17.98 -52.60
CA ARG A 71 23.71 -17.15 -53.16
C ARG A 71 22.41 -17.94 -53.34
N GLU A 72 22.52 -19.24 -53.49
CA GLU A 72 21.43 -20.19 -53.60
C GLU A 72 20.69 -20.39 -52.28
N GLU A 73 21.33 -20.20 -51.13
CA GLU A 73 20.82 -20.54 -49.80
C GLU A 73 20.02 -19.41 -49.13
N TYR A 74 20.39 -18.14 -49.38
CA TYR A 74 19.71 -16.99 -48.78
C TYR A 74 18.95 -16.13 -49.81
N LYS A 75 17.85 -15.51 -49.36
CA LYS A 75 16.99 -14.64 -50.16
C LYS A 75 17.45 -13.18 -50.10
N TYR A 76 17.65 -12.67 -48.89
CA TYR A 76 18.18 -11.35 -48.59
C TYR A 76 18.64 -11.30 -47.14
N PHE A 77 19.44 -10.30 -46.80
CA PHE A 77 19.82 -10.01 -45.42
C PHE A 77 19.53 -8.55 -45.07
N ARG A 78 19.46 -8.27 -43.78
CA ARG A 78 19.32 -6.92 -43.23
C ARG A 78 20.34 -6.76 -42.12
N GLU A 79 21.16 -5.73 -42.26
CA GLU A 79 22.12 -5.38 -41.23
C GLU A 79 21.49 -4.48 -40.16
N ASN A 80 22.10 -4.49 -38.98
CA ASN A 80 21.84 -3.54 -37.91
C ASN A 80 20.36 -3.45 -37.47
N GLN A 81 19.66 -4.57 -37.44
CA GLN A 81 18.28 -4.62 -36.99
C GLN A 81 18.23 -4.58 -35.47
N VAL A 82 17.64 -3.51 -34.93
CA VAL A 82 17.44 -3.35 -33.49
C VAL A 82 16.27 -4.22 -33.05
N ILE A 83 16.54 -5.21 -32.22
CA ILE A 83 15.52 -6.07 -31.63
C ILE A 83 15.43 -5.76 -30.14
N THR A 84 14.25 -5.36 -29.70
CA THR A 84 13.96 -5.17 -28.29
C THR A 84 13.77 -6.54 -27.63
N LYS A 85 14.82 -7.06 -27.00
CA LYS A 85 14.73 -8.27 -26.20
C LYS A 85 14.30 -7.86 -24.78
N LYS A 86 13.18 -8.41 -24.31
CA LYS A 86 12.84 -8.35 -22.89
C LYS A 86 13.78 -9.29 -22.13
N THR A 87 14.98 -8.82 -21.81
CA THR A 87 15.88 -9.55 -20.89
C THR A 87 15.41 -9.30 -19.47
N LYS A 88 14.90 -10.34 -18.82
CA LYS A 88 14.70 -10.32 -17.37
C LYS A 88 16.08 -10.29 -16.72
N ARG A 89 16.54 -9.11 -16.30
CA ARG A 89 17.70 -9.04 -15.38
C ARG A 89 17.38 -9.94 -14.17
N PRO A 90 18.36 -10.69 -13.63
CA PRO A 90 18.14 -11.45 -12.41
C PRO A 90 17.68 -10.46 -11.33
N LYS A 91 16.43 -10.58 -10.91
CA LYS A 91 15.84 -9.70 -9.90
C LYS A 91 16.53 -10.01 -8.59
N VAL A 92 17.34 -9.09 -8.09
CA VAL A 92 17.98 -9.22 -6.78
C VAL A 92 16.87 -9.25 -5.74
N ILE A 93 16.69 -10.41 -5.11
CA ILE A 93 15.74 -10.58 -4.01
C ILE A 93 16.44 -10.17 -2.72
N HIS A 94 15.86 -9.20 -2.02
CA HIS A 94 16.43 -8.72 -0.77
C HIS A 94 16.11 -9.68 0.40
N PRO A 95 17.06 -9.88 1.32
CA PRO A 95 16.86 -10.71 2.51
C PRO A 95 15.83 -10.09 3.45
N ARG A 96 15.23 -10.91 4.31
CA ARG A 96 14.12 -10.55 5.20
C ARG A 96 14.28 -11.15 6.58
N LYS A 97 13.54 -10.59 7.52
CA LYS A 97 13.36 -11.12 8.87
C LYS A 97 12.45 -12.35 8.84
N VAL A 98 12.83 -13.38 9.59
CA VAL A 98 12.09 -14.65 9.69
C VAL A 98 11.86 -14.97 11.16
N GLU A 99 12.90 -14.87 11.99
CA GLU A 99 12.81 -15.09 13.44
C GLU A 99 13.44 -13.93 14.22
N ASP A 100 13.25 -12.71 13.71
CA ASP A 100 13.89 -11.50 14.21
C ASP A 100 12.87 -10.47 14.69
N PHE A 101 13.33 -9.52 15.51
CA PHE A 101 12.54 -8.40 15.95
C PHE A 101 12.47 -7.33 14.85
N GLU A 102 11.29 -6.74 14.69
CA GLU A 102 11.07 -5.64 13.77
C GLU A 102 10.48 -4.47 14.54
N PHE A 103 11.01 -3.28 14.27
CA PHE A 103 10.50 -2.02 14.78
C PHE A 103 10.11 -1.13 13.61
N SER A 104 8.93 -0.55 13.69
CA SER A 104 8.38 0.31 12.65
C SER A 104 8.08 1.69 13.20
N LEU A 105 8.40 2.70 12.40
CA LEU A 105 7.96 4.09 12.61
C LEU A 105 7.29 4.58 11.33
N GLY A 106 6.16 5.26 11.49
CA GLY A 106 5.38 5.69 10.35
C GLY A 106 4.45 6.85 10.63
N PHE A 107 3.83 7.31 9.56
CA PHE A 107 2.83 8.37 9.57
C PHE A 107 1.60 7.89 8.83
N GLY A 108 0.44 8.39 9.24
CA GLY A 108 -0.80 8.03 8.58
C GLY A 108 -1.90 9.05 8.80
N TRP A 109 -2.99 8.82 8.09
CA TRP A 109 -4.24 9.53 8.26
C TRP A 109 -5.27 8.54 8.76
N THR A 110 -6.01 8.91 9.79
CA THR A 110 -7.12 8.12 10.31
C THR A 110 -8.38 8.96 10.22
N SER A 111 -9.40 8.47 9.53
CA SER A 111 -10.75 9.04 9.54
C SER A 111 -11.57 8.29 10.57
N ILE A 112 -12.20 9.01 11.49
CA ILE A 112 -13.08 8.48 12.54
C ILE A 112 -14.47 9.02 12.27
N GLU A 113 -15.44 8.12 12.16
CA GLU A 113 -16.86 8.42 11.97
C GLU A 113 -17.62 7.80 13.16
N GLY A 114 -18.42 8.60 13.86
CA GLY A 114 -19.12 8.23 15.09
C GLY A 114 -20.63 8.48 15.03
N PRO A 115 -21.34 8.37 16.16
CA PRO A 115 -22.78 8.63 16.20
C PRO A 115 -23.10 10.09 15.83
N SER A 116 -24.23 10.31 15.18
CA SER A 116 -24.81 11.65 15.08
C SER A 116 -25.24 12.11 16.48
N TYR A 117 -25.13 13.40 16.73
CA TYR A 117 -25.67 14.02 17.93
C TYR A 117 -26.59 15.17 17.54
N GLU A 118 -27.65 15.35 18.31
CA GLU A 118 -28.60 16.44 18.16
C GLU A 118 -28.57 17.29 19.41
N TYR A 119 -28.51 18.60 19.20
CA TYR A 119 -28.71 19.57 20.24
C TYR A 119 -29.89 20.47 19.90
N SER A 120 -30.77 20.66 20.87
CA SER A 120 -31.96 21.51 20.73
C SER A 120 -32.08 22.50 21.87
N ASP A 121 -32.40 23.74 21.54
CA ASP A 121 -32.92 24.76 22.45
C ASP A 121 -34.42 24.98 22.16
N SER A 122 -35.07 25.76 23.01
CA SER A 122 -36.46 26.25 22.94
C SER A 122 -36.93 26.73 21.55
N ASN A 123 -36.03 27.16 20.66
CA ASN A 123 -36.37 27.73 19.36
C ASN A 123 -35.77 27.00 18.13
N SER A 124 -34.83 26.07 18.32
CA SER A 124 -34.16 25.40 17.19
C SER A 124 -33.53 24.07 17.59
N SER A 125 -33.42 23.18 16.60
CA SER A 125 -32.70 21.91 16.70
C SER A 125 -31.64 21.85 15.61
N LEU A 126 -30.40 21.53 15.98
CA LEU A 126 -29.32 21.27 15.03
C LEU A 126 -28.83 19.83 15.20
N SER A 127 -28.65 19.14 14.08
CA SER A 127 -27.96 17.85 14.05
C SER A 127 -26.53 18.05 13.55
N SER A 128 -25.60 17.35 14.19
CA SER A 128 -24.20 17.30 13.77
C SER A 128 -23.70 15.87 13.76
N SER A 129 -22.61 15.64 13.04
CA SER A 129 -22.03 14.31 12.84
C SER A 129 -20.63 14.24 13.42
N PHE A 130 -20.37 13.22 14.23
CA PHE A 130 -19.05 12.92 14.76
C PHE A 130 -18.11 12.50 13.61
N SER A 131 -17.18 13.38 13.21
CA SER A 131 -16.24 13.12 12.11
C SER A 131 -14.90 13.83 12.32
N TYR A 132 -13.82 13.07 12.43
CA TYR A 132 -12.46 13.61 12.63
C TYR A 132 -11.46 12.94 11.70
N ILE A 133 -10.44 13.68 11.29
CA ILE A 133 -9.38 13.18 10.41
C ILE A 133 -7.99 13.54 10.99
N PRO A 134 -7.59 12.95 12.13
CA PRO A 134 -6.24 13.14 12.66
C PRO A 134 -5.15 12.64 11.70
N ILE A 135 -4.05 13.40 11.64
CA ILE A 135 -2.75 12.93 11.15
C ILE A 135 -1.99 12.33 12.33
N VAL A 136 -1.53 11.09 12.18
CA VAL A 136 -0.95 10.30 13.28
C VAL A 136 0.49 9.88 13.01
N VAL A 137 1.31 9.80 14.06
CA VAL A 137 2.50 8.92 14.08
C VAL A 137 2.04 7.54 14.51
N LYS A 138 2.54 6.50 13.84
CA LYS A 138 2.43 5.11 14.28
C LYS A 138 3.80 4.57 14.64
N ILE A 139 3.90 3.98 15.82
CA ILE A 139 5.02 3.12 16.21
C ILE A 139 4.54 1.69 16.32
N ALA A 140 5.39 0.75 15.93
CA ALA A 140 5.13 -0.68 16.04
C ALA A 140 6.40 -1.41 16.43
N GLY A 141 6.26 -2.52 17.15
CA GLY A 141 7.38 -3.36 17.55
C GLY A 141 6.90 -4.77 17.84
N GLY A 142 7.67 -5.75 17.41
CA GLY A 142 7.29 -7.15 17.61
C GLY A 142 8.32 -8.13 17.06
N LYS A 143 7.92 -9.39 16.96
CA LYS A 143 8.76 -10.49 16.53
C LYS A 143 8.11 -11.24 15.38
N HIS A 144 8.91 -11.54 14.35
CA HIS A 144 8.57 -12.53 13.34
C HIS A 144 8.72 -13.93 13.95
N LEU A 145 7.66 -14.73 13.90
CA LEU A 145 7.67 -16.13 14.33
C LEU A 145 8.24 -17.04 13.23
N ASN A 146 8.07 -16.62 11.99
CA ASN A 146 8.67 -17.19 10.77
C ASN A 146 8.49 -16.17 9.63
N ALA A 147 8.74 -16.59 8.38
CA ALA A 147 8.66 -15.72 7.21
C ALA A 147 7.26 -15.18 6.87
N THR A 148 6.20 -15.74 7.47
CA THR A 148 4.80 -15.39 7.17
C THR A 148 4.04 -14.78 8.34
N HIS A 149 4.49 -15.00 9.58
CA HIS A 149 3.77 -14.61 10.78
C HIS A 149 4.57 -13.64 11.64
N PHE A 150 3.97 -12.48 11.94
CA PHE A 150 4.52 -11.51 12.89
C PHE A 150 3.50 -11.19 13.98
N VAL A 151 3.99 -11.05 15.22
CA VAL A 151 3.21 -10.65 16.39
C VAL A 151 3.90 -9.51 17.12
N GLY A 152 3.14 -8.51 17.57
CA GLY A 152 3.70 -7.34 18.23
C GLY A 152 2.66 -6.41 18.81
N GLY A 153 3.12 -5.21 19.17
CA GLY A 153 2.29 -4.11 19.62
C GLY A 153 2.39 -2.91 18.69
N THR A 154 1.37 -2.05 18.75
CA THR A 154 1.35 -0.77 18.05
C THR A 154 0.80 0.32 18.94
N ALA A 155 1.24 1.55 18.71
CA ALA A 155 0.60 2.74 19.25
C ALA A 155 0.57 3.84 18.18
N GLU A 156 -0.54 4.56 18.12
CA GLU A 156 -0.74 5.73 17.27
C GLU A 156 -1.05 6.95 18.14
N PHE A 157 -0.43 8.07 17.81
CA PHE A 157 -0.60 9.37 18.47
C PHE A 157 -0.92 10.42 17.43
N SER A 158 -1.87 11.33 17.71
CA SER A 158 -2.16 12.44 16.81
C SER A 158 -1.05 13.50 16.88
N ILE A 159 -0.62 13.99 15.71
CA ILE A 159 0.28 15.15 15.59
C ILE A 159 -0.51 16.39 15.18
N VAL A 160 -1.49 16.21 14.29
CA VAL A 160 -2.35 17.28 13.81
C VAL A 160 -3.79 16.79 13.92
N SER A 161 -4.54 17.38 14.84
CA SER A 161 -5.95 17.06 15.07
C SER A 161 -6.62 18.14 15.90
N SER A 162 -7.95 18.27 15.78
CA SER A 162 -8.80 18.95 16.76
C SER A 162 -9.06 18.09 18.02
N LEU A 163 -8.68 16.81 17.98
CA LEU A 163 -8.77 15.90 19.12
C LEU A 163 -7.60 16.12 20.08
N SER A 164 -7.90 16.23 21.37
CA SER A 164 -6.91 16.15 22.44
C SER A 164 -6.80 14.72 22.98
N ASN A 165 -5.63 14.34 23.49
CA ASN A 165 -5.37 13.02 24.06
C ASN A 165 -5.74 11.83 23.16
N TYR A 166 -5.57 11.96 21.83
CA TYR A 166 -5.73 10.84 20.91
C TYR A 166 -4.69 9.76 21.20
N LEU A 167 -5.17 8.56 21.54
CA LEU A 167 -4.37 7.35 21.69
C LEU A 167 -5.07 6.19 21.01
N ASN A 168 -4.35 5.45 20.18
CA ASN A 168 -4.83 4.18 19.61
C ASN A 168 -3.72 3.14 19.73
N ALA A 169 -3.79 2.28 20.74
CA ALA A 169 -2.72 1.35 21.06
C ALA A 169 -3.24 -0.07 21.26
N GLY A 170 -2.43 -1.07 20.96
CA GLY A 170 -2.87 -2.46 21.12
C GLY A 170 -1.95 -3.49 20.53
N LEU A 171 -2.51 -4.68 20.36
CA LEU A 171 -1.84 -5.85 19.83
C LEU A 171 -2.02 -5.92 18.32
N ARG A 172 -1.00 -6.42 17.65
CA ARG A 172 -0.93 -6.55 16.20
C ARG A 172 -0.44 -7.92 15.79
N TYR A 173 -1.11 -8.48 14.81
CA TYR A 173 -0.71 -9.67 14.09
C TYR A 173 -0.64 -9.36 12.59
N ILE A 174 0.36 -9.90 11.91
CA ILE A 174 0.49 -9.79 10.45
C ILE A 174 0.63 -11.18 9.86
N TYR A 175 -0.15 -11.44 8.82
CA TYR A 175 0.02 -12.59 7.94
C TYR A 175 0.50 -12.15 6.56
N THR A 176 1.71 -12.55 6.17
CA THR A 176 2.31 -12.22 4.87
C THR A 176 2.05 -13.33 3.86
N PHE A 177 1.52 -12.98 2.69
CA PHE A 177 1.30 -13.93 1.60
C PHE A 177 2.63 -14.27 0.91
N ASP A 178 2.74 -15.54 0.47
CA ASP A 178 3.91 -16.18 -0.13
C ASP A 178 4.82 -15.22 -0.92
N SER A 179 6.08 -15.22 -0.51
CA SER A 179 6.97 -14.08 -0.58
C SER A 179 8.27 -14.39 -1.33
N GLU A 180 8.57 -15.63 -1.70
CA GLU A 180 9.97 -16.00 -1.97
C GLU A 180 10.59 -15.42 -3.26
N LYS A 181 9.79 -14.87 -4.18
CA LYS A 181 10.26 -14.47 -5.52
C LYS A 181 10.17 -12.97 -5.82
N ARG A 182 9.78 -12.13 -4.85
CA ARG A 182 9.48 -10.70 -5.10
C ARG A 182 9.94 -9.79 -3.97
N ASN A 183 10.37 -8.57 -4.29
CA ASN A 183 10.69 -7.55 -3.28
C ASN A 183 9.45 -6.83 -2.73
N ALA A 184 8.28 -7.01 -3.36
CA ALA A 184 7.01 -6.48 -2.88
C ALA A 184 6.15 -7.63 -2.35
N LEU A 185 5.71 -7.52 -1.10
CA LEU A 185 4.93 -8.53 -0.38
C LEU A 185 3.58 -7.98 0.00
N LEU A 186 2.53 -8.77 -0.23
CA LEU A 186 1.20 -8.47 0.28
C LEU A 186 1.05 -9.10 1.66
N TYR A 187 0.41 -8.41 2.59
CA TYR A 187 0.12 -8.95 3.90
C TYR A 187 -1.22 -8.44 4.46
N LEU A 188 -1.76 -9.16 5.43
CA LEU A 188 -2.96 -8.83 6.18
C LEU A 188 -2.60 -8.44 7.61
N PRO A 189 -2.70 -7.16 7.97
CA PRO A 189 -2.65 -6.74 9.37
C PRO A 189 -4.01 -6.96 10.05
N ILE A 190 -3.97 -7.55 11.25
CA ILE A 190 -5.08 -7.67 12.19
C ILE A 190 -4.64 -7.02 13.50
N GLU A 191 -5.46 -6.13 14.07
CA GLU A 191 -5.13 -5.43 15.32
C GLU A 191 -6.31 -5.46 16.28
N ALA A 192 -6.03 -5.65 17.57
CA ALA A 192 -6.98 -5.43 18.66
C ALA A 192 -6.46 -4.25 19.48
N LYS A 193 -7.23 -3.18 19.55
CA LYS A 193 -6.77 -1.87 20.05
C LYS A 193 -7.68 -1.31 21.12
N TYR A 194 -7.08 -0.59 22.05
CA TYR A 194 -7.75 0.38 22.89
C TYR A 194 -7.60 1.75 22.23
N PHE A 195 -8.71 2.46 22.11
CA PHE A 195 -8.79 3.78 21.53
C PHE A 195 -9.38 4.74 22.55
N ALA A 196 -8.76 5.91 22.68
CA ALA A 196 -9.21 6.99 23.56
C ALA A 196 -9.01 8.33 22.85
N MET A 197 -9.96 9.24 23.03
CA MET A 197 -9.85 10.61 22.58
C MET A 197 -10.72 11.55 23.41
N LYS A 198 -10.37 12.83 23.37
CA LYS A 198 -11.22 13.92 23.83
C LYS A 198 -11.42 14.93 22.71
N ALA A 199 -12.66 15.37 22.53
CA ALA A 199 -13.02 16.42 21.59
C ALA A 199 -13.71 17.56 22.35
N THR A 200 -13.47 18.79 21.91
CA THR A 200 -14.23 19.96 22.35
C THR A 200 -15.08 20.40 21.16
N GLU A 201 -16.38 20.48 21.39
CA GLU A 201 -17.38 20.80 20.38
C GLU A 201 -18.05 22.12 20.73
N ASP A 202 -18.16 23.00 19.74
CA ASP A 202 -18.82 24.29 19.90
C ASP A 202 -20.32 24.14 19.61
N VAL A 203 -21.14 24.73 20.48
CA VAL A 203 -22.57 24.92 20.26
C VAL A 203 -22.78 26.29 19.62
N TYR A 204 -23.17 26.29 18.35
CA TYR A 204 -23.52 27.53 17.65
C TYR A 204 -24.99 27.88 17.90
N ALA A 205 -25.30 28.28 19.12
CA ALA A 205 -26.62 28.81 19.50
C ALA A 205 -26.47 30.31 19.80
N LEU A 206 -26.71 31.14 18.78
CA LEU A 206 -26.91 32.60 18.82
C LEU A 206 -26.22 33.42 19.96
N VAL A 207 -25.30 34.30 19.52
CA VAL A 207 -24.62 35.40 20.26
C VAL A 207 -23.43 35.00 21.13
N GLU A 208 -23.41 33.83 21.77
CA GLU A 208 -22.22 33.34 22.49
C GLU A 208 -21.83 31.93 22.02
N THR A 209 -20.53 31.72 21.80
CA THR A 209 -19.98 30.39 21.48
C THR A 209 -19.77 29.66 22.80
N GLU A 210 -20.70 28.81 23.17
CA GLU A 210 -20.52 27.86 24.27
C GLU A 210 -19.89 26.56 23.72
N SER A 211 -19.15 25.85 24.55
CA SER A 211 -18.50 24.59 24.15
C SER A 211 -18.70 23.53 25.21
N PHE A 212 -18.69 22.28 24.78
CA PHE A 212 -18.76 21.12 25.65
C PHE A 212 -17.70 20.11 25.27
N ASN A 213 -17.37 19.22 26.22
CA ASN A 213 -16.33 18.23 26.02
C ASN A 213 -16.95 16.84 25.86
N MET A 214 -16.46 16.11 24.86
CA MET A 214 -16.75 14.71 24.63
C MET A 214 -15.52 13.87 24.93
N ASN A 215 -15.67 12.83 25.75
CA ASN A 215 -14.65 11.83 26.01
C ASN A 215 -15.15 10.46 25.54
N LEU A 216 -14.36 9.81 24.68
CA LEU A 216 -14.72 8.53 24.09
C LEU A 216 -13.59 7.54 24.24
N ASN A 217 -13.93 6.39 24.82
CA ASN A 217 -13.07 5.23 24.88
C ASN A 217 -13.72 4.08 24.10
N SER A 218 -12.91 3.23 23.47
CA SER A 218 -13.42 2.04 22.80
C SER A 218 -12.40 0.92 22.76
N LEU A 219 -12.91 -0.29 22.59
CA LEU A 219 -12.12 -1.41 22.07
C LEU A 219 -12.36 -1.52 20.57
N GLY A 220 -11.29 -1.61 19.79
CA GLY A 220 -11.32 -1.65 18.34
C GLY A 220 -10.78 -2.97 17.80
N LEU A 221 -11.48 -3.56 16.85
CA LEU A 221 -10.96 -4.64 16.01
C LEU A 221 -10.68 -4.08 14.62
N SER A 222 -9.42 -4.18 14.21
CA SER A 222 -8.94 -3.70 12.93
C SER A 222 -8.56 -4.85 12.01
N LEU A 223 -8.96 -4.73 10.75
CA LEU A 223 -8.52 -5.58 9.66
C LEU A 223 -8.11 -4.70 8.49
N GLY A 224 -7.10 -5.12 7.74
CA GLY A 224 -6.67 -4.37 6.57
C GLY A 224 -5.88 -5.19 5.58
N THR A 225 -5.23 -4.47 4.68
CA THR A 225 -4.25 -5.00 3.73
C THR A 225 -3.05 -4.06 3.70
N GLY A 226 -1.87 -4.61 3.43
CA GLY A 226 -0.69 -3.80 3.23
C GLY A 226 0.27 -4.40 2.22
N VAL A 227 1.09 -3.53 1.65
CA VAL A 227 2.19 -3.91 0.75
C VAL A 227 3.50 -3.48 1.39
N GLN A 228 4.44 -4.41 1.51
CA GLN A 228 5.79 -4.20 2.03
C GLN A 228 6.80 -4.28 0.89
N PHE A 229 7.64 -3.26 0.77
CA PHE A 229 8.72 -3.17 -0.20
C PHE A 229 10.06 -3.38 0.52
N ASN A 230 10.62 -4.58 0.33
CA ASN A 230 11.88 -4.99 0.92
C ASN A 230 13.05 -4.27 0.27
N ARG A 231 14.02 -3.90 1.10
CA ARG A 231 15.26 -3.21 0.75
C ARG A 231 16.46 -4.01 1.24
N PRO A 232 17.68 -3.65 0.82
CA PRO A 232 18.89 -4.18 1.42
C PRO A 232 18.90 -4.04 2.95
N ASN A 233 19.68 -4.90 3.61
CA ASN A 233 19.84 -4.94 5.07
C ASN A 233 18.57 -5.25 5.85
N MET A 234 17.65 -6.04 5.27
CA MET A 234 16.41 -6.50 5.91
C MET A 234 15.47 -5.37 6.36
N ARG A 235 15.59 -4.20 5.73
CA ARG A 235 14.72 -3.03 5.96
C ARG A 235 13.59 -3.01 4.94
N SER A 236 12.50 -2.33 5.24
CA SER A 236 11.41 -2.18 4.27
C SER A 236 10.58 -0.93 4.48
N PHE A 237 9.91 -0.49 3.42
CA PHE A 237 8.80 0.47 3.53
C PHE A 237 7.49 -0.26 3.33
N SER A 238 6.46 0.12 4.08
CA SER A 238 5.15 -0.51 3.99
C SER A 238 4.06 0.54 3.82
N LEU A 239 3.04 0.21 3.03
CA LEU A 239 1.80 0.97 2.93
C LEU A 239 0.65 0.09 3.41
N GLU A 240 -0.17 0.59 4.32
CA GLU A 240 -1.29 -0.12 4.93
C GLU A 240 -2.58 0.66 4.74
N ALA A 241 -3.64 -0.03 4.35
CA ALA A 241 -5.01 0.45 4.46
C ALA A 241 -5.78 -0.46 5.43
N LYS A 242 -6.39 0.13 6.47
CA LYS A 242 -7.11 -0.61 7.50
C LYS A 242 -8.48 0.00 7.75
N VAL A 243 -9.42 -0.84 8.17
CA VAL A 243 -10.69 -0.42 8.78
C VAL A 243 -10.76 -1.00 10.18
N THR A 244 -11.24 -0.20 11.12
CA THR A 244 -11.46 -0.58 12.50
C THR A 244 -12.94 -0.40 12.83
N LYS A 245 -13.56 -1.48 13.32
CA LYS A 245 -14.84 -1.38 14.03
C LYS A 245 -14.51 -1.14 15.50
N HIS A 246 -15.12 -0.11 16.07
CA HIS A 246 -14.99 0.19 17.48
C HIS A 246 -16.25 -0.22 18.24
N PHE A 247 -16.04 -0.69 19.45
CA PHE A 247 -17.04 -0.99 20.48
C PHE A 247 -16.85 0.06 21.57
N PRO A 248 -17.52 1.23 21.44
CA PRO A 248 -17.34 2.32 22.38
C PRO A 248 -17.92 1.99 23.74
N SER A 249 -17.30 2.52 24.80
CA SER A 249 -17.98 2.70 26.09
C SER A 249 -19.04 3.79 25.95
N ASP A 250 -19.83 3.99 27.02
CA ASP A 250 -20.73 5.14 27.08
C ASP A 250 -19.96 6.43 26.81
N LEU A 251 -20.54 7.29 25.98
CA LEU A 251 -19.98 8.59 25.65
C LEU A 251 -20.09 9.49 26.88
N GLU A 252 -18.97 9.93 27.40
CA GLU A 252 -18.93 10.87 28.51
C GLU A 252 -18.99 12.30 27.97
N VAL A 253 -20.02 13.04 28.37
CA VAL A 253 -20.19 14.45 28.03
C VAL A 253 -20.04 15.28 29.30
N SER A 254 -19.18 16.30 29.25
CA SER A 254 -19.03 17.28 30.34
C SER A 254 -19.19 18.70 29.82
N ASP A 255 -19.47 19.61 30.74
CA ASP A 255 -19.61 21.05 30.46
C ASP A 255 -20.71 21.36 29.43
N MET A 256 -21.77 20.53 29.40
CA MET A 256 -22.92 20.77 28.55
C MET A 256 -23.66 22.04 28.99
N PRO A 257 -23.94 23.00 28.08
CA PRO A 257 -24.68 24.19 28.44
C PRO A 257 -26.10 23.88 28.93
N THR A 258 -26.55 24.59 29.96
CA THR A 258 -27.85 24.33 30.62
C THR A 258 -29.07 24.64 29.76
N SER A 259 -28.90 25.45 28.71
CA SER A 259 -29.93 25.82 27.73
C SER A 259 -30.15 24.75 26.66
N VAL A 260 -29.31 23.72 26.61
CA VAL A 260 -29.23 22.80 25.47
C VAL A 260 -29.58 21.38 25.90
N ASN A 261 -30.60 20.80 25.29
CA ASN A 261 -30.87 19.37 25.42
C ASN A 261 -29.97 18.61 24.44
N TYR A 262 -29.33 17.54 24.92
CA TYR A 262 -28.44 16.69 24.15
C TYR A 262 -29.04 15.29 23.97
N SER A 263 -28.97 14.76 22.74
CA SER A 263 -29.27 13.36 22.48
C SER A 263 -28.23 12.75 21.52
N VAL A 264 -27.85 11.51 21.79
CA VAL A 264 -26.92 10.73 20.97
C VAL A 264 -27.71 9.74 20.14
N GLY A 265 -27.40 9.65 18.85
CA GLY A 265 -27.86 8.57 17.98
C GLY A 265 -27.25 7.21 18.35
N GLU A 266 -27.55 6.18 17.57
CA GLU A 266 -27.01 4.85 17.79
C GLU A 266 -25.47 4.86 17.78
N ALA A 267 -24.85 4.28 18.81
CA ALA A 267 -23.41 4.27 19.03
C ALA A 267 -22.68 3.41 17.97
N SER A 268 -22.50 3.97 16.77
CA SER A 268 -21.71 3.36 15.71
C SER A 268 -20.41 4.16 15.56
N LEU A 269 -19.29 3.53 15.91
CA LEU A 269 -17.95 4.11 15.75
C LEU A 269 -17.12 3.25 14.80
N PHE A 270 -16.61 3.88 13.74
CA PHE A 270 -15.79 3.26 12.72
C PHE A 270 -14.60 4.16 12.42
N SER A 271 -13.47 3.55 12.08
CA SER A 271 -12.36 4.32 11.52
C SER A 271 -11.73 3.64 10.32
N GLY A 272 -11.28 4.44 9.36
CA GLY A 272 -10.44 4.01 8.24
C GLY A 272 -9.07 4.67 8.36
N SER A 273 -7.99 3.93 8.14
CA SER A 273 -6.63 4.50 8.21
C SER A 273 -5.79 4.11 7.00
N LEU A 274 -5.00 5.06 6.50
CA LEU A 274 -3.89 4.82 5.56
C LEU A 274 -2.58 5.14 6.28
N VAL A 275 -1.66 4.18 6.34
CA VAL A 275 -0.40 4.32 7.10
C VAL A 275 0.79 3.95 6.23
N PHE A 276 1.82 4.80 6.26
CA PHE A 276 3.14 4.51 5.71
C PHE A 276 4.12 4.19 6.84
N LEU A 277 4.80 3.05 6.78
CA LEU A 277 5.76 2.61 7.80
C LEU A 277 7.14 2.39 7.19
N TYR A 278 8.17 2.77 7.92
CA TYR A 278 9.53 2.30 7.71
C TYR A 278 9.87 1.27 8.78
N ASN A 279 10.35 0.11 8.34
CA ASN A 279 10.66 -1.03 9.19
C ASN A 279 12.18 -1.21 9.23
N LEU A 280 12.69 -1.23 10.45
CA LEU A 280 14.08 -1.42 10.83
C LEU A 280 14.33 -2.87 11.19
#